data_AF-A0A9D7KHP2-F1
#
_entry.id   AF-A0A9D7KHP2-F1
#
_cell.length_a   1.000
_cell.length_b   1.000
_cell.length_c   1.000
_cell.angle_alpha   90.00
_cell.angle_beta   90.00
_cell.angle_gamma   90.00
#
_symmetry.space_group_name_H-M   'P 1'
#
loop_
_entity.id
_entity.type
_entity.pdbx_description
1 polymer ?
#
loop_
_entity_poly.entity_id
_entity_poly.type
_entity_poly.pdbx_seq_one_letter_code
_entity_poly.pdbx_strand_id
1 'polypeptide(L)'
;MRSIKLTLLFILTLFASLLFAQQGMDNRVKEFRKKLTSELKSNHKLYNFPPASRVDSVFIDSYKNLTIVFNRRTSGNVLREIDISKATERLTEFKNINGFKDSGLKIFIGAFELKETVPNYYRVNMDQDPLRLPAERNKFSLVSNDDKPFEIKNGLTGRNLVVWNSHGWYYSHEDDRWQWQRARLWGSVEDLLTTSMVVPYLVPMLENAGAGVFLPRERDFQISEVIIDNESSNGKSRVEGLENWKNDGKGFLHKADGYDANVNPFRLGSFIKTSSSREGDSKLSYMADIPEEGEYAVYVAYGRDSESKNIPDAIYTVYHAGGKTSFRVNQTAGWGTWIYLGTFKFPKGFNREKAAVVLSNKSNLDGNVTSDAVRFGGGM
;
A
#
# COMPACT_ATOMS: atom_id res chain seq x y z
N MET A 1 25.80 -69.36 -38.50
CA MET A 1 24.71 -68.50 -39.04
C MET A 1 23.38 -68.56 -38.28
N ARG A 2 23.11 -69.53 -37.39
CA ARG A 2 21.86 -69.56 -36.58
C ARG A 2 21.88 -68.66 -35.32
N SER A 3 23.04 -68.39 -34.70
CA SER A 3 23.09 -67.56 -33.48
C SER A 3 22.99 -66.04 -33.75
N ILE A 4 23.54 -65.54 -34.86
CA ILE A 4 23.53 -64.11 -35.21
C ILE A 4 22.12 -63.61 -35.57
N LYS A 5 21.25 -64.49 -36.11
CA LYS A 5 19.85 -64.14 -36.42
C LYS A 5 18.98 -64.01 -35.17
N LEU A 6 19.30 -64.70 -34.06
CA LEU A 6 18.54 -64.56 -32.81
C LEU A 6 18.87 -63.25 -32.09
N THR A 7 20.13 -62.83 -32.07
CA THR A 7 20.57 -61.61 -31.37
C THR A 7 20.06 -60.34 -32.06
N LEU A 8 20.01 -60.30 -33.40
CA LEU A 8 19.46 -59.16 -34.13
C LEU A 8 17.93 -59.03 -33.97
N LEU A 9 17.21 -60.16 -33.90
CA LEU A 9 15.75 -60.18 -33.67
C LEU A 9 15.40 -59.76 -32.23
N PHE A 10 16.25 -60.08 -31.26
CA PHE A 10 16.10 -59.66 -29.86
C PHE A 10 16.35 -58.14 -29.68
N ILE A 11 17.34 -57.58 -30.40
CA ILE A 11 17.65 -56.14 -30.34
C ILE A 11 16.59 -55.29 -31.05
N LEU A 12 16.02 -55.77 -32.17
CA LEU A 12 14.90 -55.10 -32.86
C LEU A 12 13.57 -55.17 -32.08
N THR A 13 13.32 -56.24 -31.31
CA THR A 13 12.13 -56.34 -30.43
C THR A 13 12.27 -55.49 -29.17
N LEU A 14 13.49 -55.33 -28.62
CA LEU A 14 13.78 -54.36 -27.55
C LEU A 14 13.62 -52.90 -28.02
N PHE A 15 14.10 -52.54 -29.22
CA PHE A 15 13.93 -51.19 -29.76
C PHE A 15 12.47 -50.87 -30.14
N ALA A 16 11.75 -51.83 -30.73
CA ALA A 16 10.33 -51.68 -31.02
C ALA A 16 9.52 -51.56 -29.71
N SER A 17 9.79 -52.38 -28.69
CA SER A 17 9.10 -52.30 -27.40
C SER A 17 9.37 -50.99 -26.65
N LEU A 18 10.56 -50.40 -26.77
CA LEU A 18 10.87 -49.06 -26.24
C LEU A 18 10.09 -47.94 -26.96
N LEU A 19 10.00 -47.98 -28.30
CA LEU A 19 9.22 -47.01 -29.09
C LEU A 19 7.70 -47.17 -28.86
N PHE A 20 7.18 -48.41 -28.82
CA PHE A 20 5.78 -48.69 -28.49
C PHE A 20 5.45 -48.36 -27.04
N ALA A 21 6.39 -48.55 -26.09
CA ALA A 21 6.21 -48.12 -24.71
C ALA A 21 6.15 -46.59 -24.60
N GLN A 22 6.99 -45.85 -25.33
CA GLN A 22 6.97 -44.39 -25.32
C GLN A 22 5.71 -43.82 -26.00
N GLN A 23 5.29 -44.38 -27.15
CA GLN A 23 4.05 -43.99 -27.84
C GLN A 23 2.78 -44.42 -27.08
N GLY A 24 2.80 -45.59 -26.45
CA GLY A 24 1.73 -46.09 -25.59
C GLY A 24 1.59 -45.31 -24.28
N MET A 25 2.71 -44.86 -23.70
CA MET A 25 2.72 -43.98 -22.54
C MET A 25 2.17 -42.59 -22.88
N ASP A 26 2.50 -42.03 -24.05
CA ASP A 26 1.97 -40.75 -24.53
C ASP A 26 0.44 -40.82 -24.78
N ASN A 27 -0.06 -41.94 -25.32
CA ASN A 27 -1.50 -42.17 -25.48
C ASN A 27 -2.24 -42.33 -24.14
N ARG A 28 -1.66 -43.06 -23.18
CA ARG A 28 -2.22 -43.19 -21.83
C ARG A 28 -2.35 -41.84 -21.12
N VAL A 29 -1.34 -40.98 -21.23
CA VAL A 29 -1.36 -39.64 -20.64
C VAL A 29 -2.43 -38.75 -21.29
N LYS A 30 -2.58 -38.80 -22.62
CA LYS A 30 -3.66 -38.09 -23.33
C LYS A 30 -5.05 -38.57 -22.89
N GLU A 31 -5.24 -39.88 -22.74
CA GLU A 31 -6.51 -40.45 -22.26
C GLU A 31 -6.81 -40.04 -20.82
N PHE A 32 -5.80 -40.11 -19.94
CA PHE A 32 -5.89 -39.65 -18.55
C PHE A 32 -6.32 -38.18 -18.47
N ARG A 33 -5.66 -37.31 -19.25
CA ARG A 33 -6.01 -35.88 -19.33
C ARG A 33 -7.45 -35.68 -19.75
N LYS A 34 -7.94 -36.41 -20.76
CA LYS A 34 -9.32 -36.33 -21.24
C LYS A 34 -10.31 -36.74 -20.15
N LYS A 35 -10.05 -37.85 -19.45
CA LYS A 35 -10.89 -38.34 -18.35
C LYS A 35 -10.91 -37.36 -17.18
N LEU A 36 -9.74 -36.86 -16.75
CA LEU A 36 -9.65 -35.88 -15.66
C LEU A 36 -10.35 -34.56 -16.01
N THR A 37 -10.27 -34.14 -17.28
CA THR A 37 -11.01 -32.95 -17.74
C THR A 37 -12.51 -33.15 -17.64
N SER A 38 -13.01 -34.35 -17.93
CA SER A 38 -14.44 -34.69 -17.79
C SER A 38 -14.87 -34.77 -16.32
N GLU A 39 -14.02 -35.35 -15.47
CA GLU A 39 -14.22 -35.42 -14.02
C GLU A 39 -14.37 -34.01 -13.44
N LEU A 40 -13.45 -33.10 -13.75
CA LEU A 40 -13.50 -31.72 -13.24
C LEU A 40 -14.73 -30.95 -13.72
N LYS A 41 -15.17 -31.14 -14.97
CA LYS A 41 -16.40 -30.49 -15.46
C LYS A 41 -17.62 -30.83 -14.58
N SER A 42 -17.72 -32.08 -14.14
CA SER A 42 -18.86 -32.58 -13.37
C SER A 42 -18.69 -32.33 -11.87
N ASN A 43 -17.46 -32.47 -11.38
CA ASN A 43 -17.16 -32.64 -9.96
C ASN A 43 -16.17 -31.61 -9.38
N HIS A 44 -15.86 -30.51 -10.09
CA HIS A 44 -14.94 -29.44 -9.62
C HIS A 44 -15.12 -29.02 -8.15
N LYS A 45 -16.36 -28.94 -7.66
CA LYS A 45 -16.68 -28.58 -6.26
C LYS A 45 -16.07 -29.53 -5.24
N LEU A 46 -15.91 -30.82 -5.58
CA LEU A 46 -15.29 -31.81 -4.70
C LEU A 46 -13.80 -31.56 -4.45
N TYR A 47 -13.17 -30.76 -5.32
CA TYR A 47 -11.77 -30.33 -5.22
C TYR A 47 -11.63 -28.89 -4.67
N ASN A 48 -12.74 -28.24 -4.30
CA ASN A 48 -12.82 -26.79 -4.05
C ASN A 48 -12.28 -25.94 -5.23
N PHE A 49 -12.42 -26.45 -6.46
CA PHE A 49 -11.98 -25.77 -7.66
C PHE A 49 -13.14 -24.99 -8.31
N PRO A 50 -12.91 -23.81 -8.91
CA PRO A 50 -13.93 -23.08 -9.67
C PRO A 50 -14.44 -23.85 -10.89
N PRO A 51 -15.63 -23.56 -11.42
CA PRO A 51 -16.15 -24.18 -12.66
C PRO A 51 -15.25 -23.98 -13.88
N ALA A 52 -14.44 -22.92 -13.89
CA ALA A 52 -13.54 -22.57 -14.98
C ALA A 52 -12.19 -23.33 -14.94
N SER A 53 -12.00 -24.24 -13.99
CA SER A 53 -10.80 -25.06 -13.82
C SER A 53 -10.64 -26.07 -14.96
N ARG A 54 -9.42 -26.19 -15.50
CA ARG A 54 -9.12 -27.06 -16.63
C ARG A 54 -7.74 -27.68 -16.50
N VAL A 55 -7.59 -28.91 -16.98
CA VAL A 55 -6.29 -29.58 -17.14
C VAL A 55 -5.55 -29.00 -18.35
N ASP A 56 -4.50 -28.24 -18.08
CA ASP A 56 -3.68 -27.58 -19.09
C ASP A 56 -2.63 -28.53 -19.68
N SER A 57 -1.94 -29.30 -18.84
CA SER A 57 -1.05 -30.36 -19.30
C SER A 57 -0.98 -31.51 -18.30
N VAL A 58 -0.64 -32.69 -18.81
CA VAL A 58 -0.30 -33.87 -18.01
C VAL A 58 0.92 -34.50 -18.66
N PHE A 59 1.90 -34.89 -17.87
CA PHE A 59 3.08 -35.61 -18.34
C PHE A 59 3.70 -36.42 -17.21
N ILE A 60 4.55 -37.39 -17.55
CA ILE A 60 5.35 -38.13 -16.57
C ILE A 60 6.78 -37.58 -16.63
N ASP A 61 7.37 -37.24 -15.48
CA ASP A 61 8.76 -36.82 -15.39
C ASP A 61 9.74 -38.01 -15.41
N SER A 62 11.04 -37.73 -15.56
CA SER A 62 12.10 -38.75 -15.57
C SER A 62 12.18 -39.58 -14.28
N TYR A 63 11.57 -39.10 -13.19
CA TYR A 63 11.49 -39.77 -11.89
C TYR A 63 10.18 -40.55 -11.70
N LYS A 64 9.42 -40.79 -12.79
CA LYS A 64 8.12 -41.47 -12.79
C LYS A 64 7.03 -40.76 -11.97
N ASN A 65 7.10 -39.44 -11.80
CA ASN A 65 5.98 -38.69 -11.23
C ASN A 65 5.01 -38.27 -12.33
N LEU A 66 3.73 -38.58 -12.15
CA LEU A 66 2.67 -37.98 -12.96
C LEU A 66 2.48 -36.53 -12.50
N THR A 67 2.78 -35.60 -13.40
CA THR A 67 2.60 -34.16 -13.17
C THR A 67 1.32 -33.71 -13.86
N ILE A 68 0.43 -33.06 -13.10
CA ILE A 68 -0.82 -32.48 -13.60
C ILE A 68 -0.72 -30.97 -13.42
N VAL A 69 -0.84 -30.23 -14.52
CA VAL A 69 -0.86 -28.76 -14.51
C VAL A 69 -2.27 -28.28 -14.84
N PHE A 70 -2.83 -27.49 -13.95
CA PHE A 70 -4.12 -26.82 -14.14
C PHE A 70 -3.93 -25.37 -14.60
N ASN A 71 -4.93 -24.84 -15.29
CA ASN A 71 -4.95 -23.43 -15.69
C ASN A 71 -5.06 -22.50 -14.45
N ARG A 72 -4.58 -21.25 -14.59
CA ARG A 72 -4.62 -20.24 -13.51
C ARG A 72 -6.00 -19.96 -12.93
N ARG A 73 -7.08 -20.22 -13.69
CA ARG A 73 -8.46 -20.06 -13.19
C ARG A 73 -8.80 -21.03 -12.05
N THR A 74 -8.01 -22.08 -11.87
CA THR A 74 -8.18 -23.07 -10.79
C THR A 74 -7.91 -22.46 -9.41
N SER A 75 -7.06 -21.43 -9.31
CA SER A 75 -6.82 -20.69 -8.06
C SER A 75 -7.84 -19.56 -7.82
N GLY A 76 -9.01 -19.59 -8.48
CA GLY A 76 -10.06 -18.60 -8.27
C GLY A 76 -10.72 -18.69 -6.89
N ASN A 77 -10.72 -19.87 -6.29
CA ASN A 77 -11.11 -20.06 -4.90
C ASN A 77 -9.87 -19.95 -3.99
N VAL A 78 -10.05 -19.40 -2.79
CA VAL A 78 -9.01 -19.41 -1.76
C VAL A 78 -8.87 -20.84 -1.23
N LEU A 79 -7.72 -21.47 -1.48
CA LEU A 79 -7.40 -22.82 -1.01
C LEU A 79 -6.74 -22.79 0.36
N ARG A 80 -7.18 -23.68 1.26
CA ARG A 80 -6.60 -23.93 2.59
C ARG A 80 -5.92 -25.29 2.62
N GLU A 81 -5.11 -25.56 3.64
CA GLU A 81 -4.41 -26.85 3.80
C GLU A 81 -5.36 -28.06 3.65
N ILE A 82 -6.55 -27.99 4.26
CA ILE A 82 -7.57 -29.04 4.15
C ILE A 82 -8.05 -29.28 2.72
N ASP A 83 -8.13 -28.22 1.90
CA ASP A 83 -8.53 -28.32 0.50
C ASP A 83 -7.41 -28.96 -0.33
N ILE A 84 -6.15 -28.63 -0.02
CA ILE A 84 -4.98 -29.25 -0.64
C ILE A 84 -4.97 -30.75 -0.34
N SER A 85 -5.18 -31.16 0.91
CA SER A 85 -5.24 -32.57 1.30
C SER A 85 -6.36 -33.30 0.56
N LYS A 86 -7.59 -32.76 0.57
CA LYS A 86 -8.74 -33.36 -0.13
C LYS A 86 -8.53 -33.46 -1.64
N ALA A 87 -8.01 -32.41 -2.27
CA ALA A 87 -7.75 -32.43 -3.70
C ALA A 87 -6.64 -33.43 -4.05
N THR A 88 -5.58 -33.51 -3.24
CA THR A 88 -4.46 -34.43 -3.45
C THR A 88 -4.87 -35.88 -3.26
N GLU A 89 -5.68 -36.18 -2.25
CA GLU A 89 -6.26 -37.51 -2.00
C GLU A 89 -7.10 -37.96 -3.20
N ARG A 90 -8.07 -37.13 -3.62
CA ARG A 90 -8.94 -37.42 -4.78
C ARG A 90 -8.16 -37.58 -6.08
N LEU A 91 -7.17 -36.73 -6.34
CA LEU A 91 -6.34 -36.84 -7.53
C LEU A 91 -5.45 -38.10 -7.48
N THR A 92 -5.05 -38.53 -6.28
CA THR A 92 -4.32 -39.79 -6.08
C THR A 92 -5.21 -41.00 -6.36
N GLU A 93 -6.44 -41.02 -5.84
CA GLU A 93 -7.43 -42.06 -6.16
C GLU A 93 -7.70 -42.12 -7.67
N PHE A 94 -7.97 -40.95 -8.27
CA PHE A 94 -8.22 -40.84 -9.70
C PHE A 94 -7.04 -41.35 -10.53
N LYS A 95 -5.81 -40.98 -10.15
CA LYS A 95 -4.56 -41.47 -10.74
C LYS A 95 -4.44 -42.99 -10.67
N ASN A 96 -4.74 -43.57 -9.51
CA ASN A 96 -4.61 -45.01 -9.27
C ASN A 96 -5.60 -45.82 -10.12
N ILE A 97 -6.86 -45.37 -10.19
CA ILE A 97 -7.91 -46.04 -10.98
C ILE A 97 -7.61 -45.94 -12.49
N ASN A 98 -6.94 -44.88 -12.92
CA ASN A 98 -6.66 -44.63 -14.34
C ASN A 98 -5.25 -45.06 -14.78
N GLY A 99 -4.65 -46.04 -14.11
CA GLY A 99 -3.48 -46.77 -14.63
C GLY A 99 -2.10 -46.19 -14.30
N PHE A 100 -2.02 -45.28 -13.33
CA PHE A 100 -0.77 -44.64 -12.88
C PHE A 100 -0.45 -44.93 -11.40
N LYS A 101 -0.87 -46.08 -10.86
CA LYS A 101 -0.73 -46.44 -9.44
C LYS A 101 0.72 -46.35 -8.92
N ASP A 102 1.68 -46.75 -9.75
CA ASP A 102 3.11 -46.80 -9.37
C ASP A 102 3.86 -45.48 -9.61
N SER A 103 3.20 -44.47 -10.18
CA SER A 103 3.79 -43.16 -10.39
C SER A 103 3.73 -42.33 -9.10
N GLY A 104 4.63 -41.37 -8.89
CA GLY A 104 4.39 -40.27 -7.94
C GLY A 104 3.31 -39.32 -8.46
N LEU A 105 2.87 -38.34 -7.65
CA LEU A 105 1.92 -37.32 -8.08
C LEU A 105 2.46 -35.92 -7.75
N LYS A 106 2.52 -35.05 -8.77
CA LYS A 106 2.80 -33.63 -8.59
C LYS A 106 1.66 -32.82 -9.22
N ILE A 107 1.19 -31.81 -8.50
CA ILE A 107 0.04 -31.02 -8.92
C ILE A 107 0.46 -29.56 -8.96
N PHE A 108 0.20 -28.89 -10.09
CA PHE A 108 0.53 -27.50 -10.30
C PHE A 108 -0.69 -26.69 -10.75
N ILE A 109 -0.72 -25.41 -10.39
CA ILE A 109 -1.62 -24.41 -10.95
C ILE A 109 -0.74 -23.34 -11.61
N GLY A 110 -0.69 -23.34 -12.95
CA GLY A 110 0.29 -22.56 -13.70
C GLY A 110 1.72 -22.96 -13.32
N ALA A 111 2.46 -22.04 -12.68
CA ALA A 111 3.86 -22.24 -12.30
C ALA A 111 4.07 -22.65 -10.83
N PHE A 112 3.01 -22.73 -10.03
CA PHE A 112 3.10 -23.01 -8.60
C PHE A 112 2.58 -24.40 -8.28
N GLU A 113 3.28 -25.13 -7.41
CA GLU A 113 2.77 -26.38 -6.87
C GLU A 113 1.48 -26.09 -6.08
N LEU A 114 0.54 -27.03 -6.06
CA LEU A 114 -0.79 -26.84 -5.46
C LEU A 114 -0.67 -26.32 -4.01
N LYS A 115 0.23 -26.90 -3.21
CA LYS A 115 0.49 -26.49 -1.82
C LYS A 115 0.98 -25.04 -1.69
N GLU A 116 1.73 -24.54 -2.67
CA GLU A 116 2.26 -23.18 -2.66
C GLU A 116 1.17 -22.12 -2.92
N THR A 117 -0.02 -22.54 -3.34
CA THR A 117 -1.14 -21.62 -3.53
C THR A 117 -1.81 -21.20 -2.23
N VAL A 118 -1.54 -21.89 -1.11
CA VAL A 118 -2.01 -21.51 0.22
C VAL A 118 -1.25 -20.27 0.70
N PRO A 119 -1.92 -19.12 0.92
CA PRO A 119 -1.28 -17.92 1.47
C PRO A 119 -0.72 -18.18 2.87
N ASN A 120 0.41 -17.55 3.23
CA ASN A 120 1.05 -17.71 4.54
C ASN A 120 0.07 -17.51 5.72
N TYR A 121 -0.87 -16.58 5.58
CA TYR A 121 -1.91 -16.32 6.59
C TYR A 121 -2.78 -17.55 6.91
N TYR A 122 -3.00 -18.44 5.94
CA TYR A 122 -3.82 -19.64 6.10
C TYR A 122 -3.01 -20.91 6.33
N ARG A 123 -1.69 -20.81 6.50
CA ARG A 123 -0.82 -21.95 6.83
C ARG A 123 -0.77 -22.13 8.35
N VAL A 124 -1.12 -23.32 8.80
CA VAL A 124 -1.19 -23.72 10.21
C VAL A 124 -0.19 -24.84 10.49
N ASN A 125 -0.15 -25.87 9.64
CA ASN A 125 0.78 -26.99 9.78
C ASN A 125 1.90 -26.95 8.73
N MET A 126 1.71 -26.17 7.66
CA MET A 126 2.73 -25.96 6.64
C MET A 126 3.69 -24.84 7.03
N ASP A 127 4.96 -25.00 6.65
CA ASP A 127 5.95 -23.93 6.77
C ASP A 127 5.52 -22.69 5.97
N GLN A 128 5.79 -21.51 6.51
CA GLN A 128 5.57 -20.25 5.81
C GLN A 128 6.57 -20.11 4.65
N ASP A 129 6.11 -19.53 3.54
CA ASP A 129 6.99 -19.17 2.42
C ASP A 129 7.72 -17.86 2.77
N PRO A 130 9.03 -17.88 3.04
CA PRO A 130 9.77 -16.69 3.45
C PRO A 130 9.87 -15.65 2.33
N LEU A 131 9.76 -16.06 1.04
CA LEU A 131 9.79 -15.14 -0.10
C LEU A 131 8.53 -14.29 -0.21
N ARG A 132 7.46 -14.67 0.50
CA ARG A 132 6.18 -13.94 0.56
C ARG A 132 5.98 -13.18 1.87
N LEU A 133 6.97 -13.21 2.76
CA LEU A 133 6.94 -12.38 3.95
C LEU A 133 7.39 -10.96 3.61
N PRO A 134 6.72 -9.93 4.16
CA PRO A 134 7.19 -8.57 4.00
C PRO A 134 8.57 -8.43 4.65
N ALA A 135 9.49 -7.72 3.99
CA ALA A 135 10.77 -7.40 4.58
C ALA A 135 10.59 -6.64 5.91
N GLU A 136 11.40 -7.01 6.91
CA GLU A 136 11.47 -6.23 8.14
C GLU A 136 12.03 -4.83 7.81
N ARG A 137 11.29 -3.81 8.21
CA ARG A 137 11.68 -2.40 8.05
C ARG A 137 11.55 -1.72 9.40
N ASN A 138 12.48 -0.82 9.69
CA ASN A 138 12.36 0.08 10.83
C ASN A 138 11.06 0.89 10.68
N LYS A 139 10.15 0.67 11.62
CA LYS A 139 8.87 1.37 11.66
C LYS A 139 9.05 2.68 12.43
N PHE A 140 8.47 3.75 11.91
CA PHE A 140 8.36 5.01 12.62
C PHE A 140 7.05 5.68 12.22
N SER A 141 6.44 6.43 13.13
CA SER A 141 5.28 7.26 12.79
C SER A 141 5.80 8.61 12.34
N LEU A 142 5.37 9.10 11.17
CA LEU A 142 5.71 10.47 10.78
C LEU A 142 5.03 11.48 11.72
N VAL A 143 3.78 11.20 12.09
CA VAL A 143 2.98 12.02 13.01
C VAL A 143 2.40 11.10 14.08
N SER A 144 2.52 11.50 15.34
CA SER A 144 1.89 10.84 16.49
C SER A 144 1.08 11.86 17.28
N ASN A 145 -0.14 11.52 17.67
CA ASN A 145 -0.98 12.36 18.53
C ASN A 145 -0.72 11.94 19.99
N ASP A 146 -0.10 12.82 20.76
CA ASP A 146 0.31 12.56 22.14
C ASP A 146 -0.87 12.61 23.12
N ASP A 147 -1.98 13.26 22.73
CA ASP A 147 -3.20 13.38 23.55
C ASP A 147 -4.22 12.27 23.28
N LYS A 148 -3.88 11.27 22.45
CA LYS A 148 -4.73 10.07 22.29
C LYS A 148 -4.81 9.31 23.62
N PRO A 149 -6.00 8.95 24.12
CA PRO A 149 -6.16 8.30 25.42
C PRO A 149 -5.77 6.81 25.43
N PHE A 150 -5.26 6.27 24.31
CA PHE A 150 -4.91 4.86 24.16
C PHE A 150 -3.76 4.65 23.17
N GLU A 151 -3.06 3.54 23.35
CA GLU A 151 -2.03 3.05 22.42
C GLU A 151 -2.58 1.95 21.51
N ILE A 152 -2.20 1.99 20.23
CA ILE A 152 -2.61 0.98 19.25
C ILE A 152 -1.52 -0.07 19.12
N LYS A 153 -1.63 -1.18 19.87
CA LYS A 153 -0.59 -2.22 19.97
C LYS A 153 -0.58 -3.19 18.79
N ASN A 154 -1.75 -3.63 18.34
CA ASN A 154 -1.92 -4.66 17.30
C ASN A 154 -2.43 -4.10 15.97
N GLY A 155 -2.14 -2.82 15.69
CA GLY A 155 -2.59 -2.14 14.48
C GLY A 155 -1.45 -1.80 13.50
N LEU A 156 -1.60 -0.66 12.85
CA LEU A 156 -0.72 -0.10 11.83
C LEU A 156 0.22 0.98 12.39
N THR A 157 0.39 1.07 13.71
CA THR A 157 1.34 2.00 14.35
C THR A 157 2.74 1.91 13.72
N GLY A 158 3.30 3.07 13.37
CA GLY A 158 4.60 3.17 12.70
C GLY A 158 4.60 2.75 11.23
N ARG A 159 3.42 2.53 10.63
CA ARG A 159 3.26 2.36 9.18
C ARG A 159 2.82 3.69 8.57
N ASN A 160 3.55 4.15 7.56
CA ASN A 160 3.17 5.29 6.74
C ASN A 160 2.68 4.77 5.39
N LEU A 161 1.43 5.08 5.03
CA LEU A 161 0.74 4.59 3.85
C LEU A 161 0.47 5.75 2.89
N VAL A 162 0.64 5.53 1.60
CA VAL A 162 0.16 6.47 0.58
C VAL A 162 -1.06 5.85 -0.08
N VAL A 163 -2.18 6.59 -0.08
CA VAL A 163 -3.46 6.11 -0.59
C VAL A 163 -3.90 7.01 -1.74
N TRP A 164 -4.08 6.45 -2.93
CA TRP A 164 -4.71 7.16 -4.04
C TRP A 164 -6.21 6.85 -4.04
N ASN A 165 -7.02 7.89 -3.93
CA ASN A 165 -8.47 7.78 -3.91
C ASN A 165 -9.12 7.79 -5.31
N SER A 166 -8.34 7.90 -6.40
CA SER A 166 -8.68 7.72 -7.82
C SER A 166 -7.51 8.25 -8.68
N HIS A 167 -7.57 8.05 -10.00
CA HIS A 167 -6.76 8.72 -11.02
C HIS A 167 -7.22 10.17 -11.31
N GLY A 168 -8.47 10.52 -11.00
CA GLY A 168 -8.99 11.89 -11.11
C GLY A 168 -9.27 12.37 -12.54
N TRP A 169 -9.36 13.69 -12.70
CA TRP A 169 -9.59 14.35 -13.98
C TRP A 169 -8.25 14.48 -14.71
N TYR A 170 -8.12 13.91 -15.90
CA TYR A 170 -6.87 13.93 -16.68
C TYR A 170 -7.09 14.59 -18.04
N TYR A 171 -6.01 15.09 -18.65
CA TYR A 171 -6.06 15.62 -20.01
C TYR A 171 -5.91 14.49 -21.02
N SER A 172 -6.93 14.27 -21.85
CA SER A 172 -6.86 13.37 -22.98
C SER A 172 -6.30 14.12 -24.18
N HIS A 173 -5.10 13.76 -24.63
CA HIS A 173 -4.52 14.31 -25.86
C HIS A 173 -5.26 13.87 -27.12
N GLU A 174 -5.87 12.69 -27.11
CA GLU A 174 -6.66 12.17 -28.24
C GLU A 174 -7.95 12.96 -28.44
N ASP A 175 -8.62 13.32 -27.34
CA ASP A 175 -9.88 14.06 -27.35
C ASP A 175 -9.71 15.58 -27.18
N ASP A 176 -8.47 16.04 -27.07
CA ASP A 176 -8.06 17.44 -26.78
C ASP A 176 -8.89 18.11 -25.66
N ARG A 177 -9.14 17.36 -24.58
CA ARG A 177 -9.96 17.83 -23.46
C ARG A 177 -9.62 17.16 -22.15
N TRP A 178 -9.93 17.86 -21.06
CA TRP A 178 -9.99 17.26 -19.73
C TRP A 178 -11.18 16.29 -19.63
N GLN A 179 -10.95 15.04 -19.23
CA GLN A 179 -12.02 14.09 -18.91
C GLN A 179 -11.66 13.13 -17.76
N TRP A 180 -12.66 12.39 -17.26
CA TRP A 180 -12.45 11.29 -16.31
C TRP A 180 -11.84 10.09 -17.03
N GLN A 181 -10.98 9.33 -16.37
CA GLN A 181 -10.35 8.15 -16.96
C GLN A 181 -11.35 7.01 -17.17
N ARG A 182 -12.37 6.93 -16.32
CA ARG A 182 -13.44 5.93 -16.44
C ARG A 182 -14.68 6.52 -17.10
N ALA A 183 -15.30 5.71 -17.95
CA ALA A 183 -16.54 6.05 -18.61
C ALA A 183 -17.67 6.30 -17.59
N ARG A 184 -18.62 7.14 -17.97
CA ARG A 184 -19.87 7.34 -17.22
C ARG A 184 -20.72 6.08 -17.37
N LEU A 185 -20.90 5.33 -16.29
CA LEU A 185 -21.66 4.09 -16.29
C LEU A 185 -22.77 4.16 -15.24
N TRP A 186 -24.01 3.85 -15.64
CA TRP A 186 -25.19 3.82 -14.76
C TRP A 186 -25.40 5.08 -13.91
N GLY A 187 -25.15 6.27 -14.48
CA GLY A 187 -25.29 7.55 -13.77
C GLY A 187 -24.15 7.85 -12.78
N SER A 188 -23.06 7.07 -12.80
CA SER A 188 -21.90 7.25 -11.94
C SER A 188 -20.61 7.45 -12.73
N VAL A 189 -19.60 8.01 -12.07
CA VAL A 189 -18.20 8.06 -12.53
C VAL A 189 -17.35 7.42 -11.44
N GLU A 190 -16.67 6.30 -11.74
CA GLU A 190 -15.83 5.55 -10.78
C GLU A 190 -14.80 6.46 -10.10
N ASP A 191 -14.21 7.39 -10.86
CA ASP A 191 -13.19 8.33 -10.37
C ASP A 191 -13.72 9.30 -9.29
N LEU A 192 -15.02 9.59 -9.29
CA LEU A 192 -15.69 10.38 -8.25
C LEU A 192 -16.14 9.49 -7.08
N LEU A 193 -16.73 8.34 -7.38
CA LEU A 193 -17.26 7.42 -6.39
C LEU A 193 -16.19 6.94 -5.41
N THR A 194 -15.03 6.57 -5.91
CA THR A 194 -13.89 6.10 -5.10
C THR A 194 -13.43 7.16 -4.09
N THR A 195 -13.40 8.44 -4.48
CA THR A 195 -13.09 9.56 -3.57
C THR A 195 -14.07 9.65 -2.41
N SER A 196 -15.38 9.50 -2.70
CA SER A 196 -16.45 9.53 -1.69
C SER A 196 -16.43 8.36 -0.69
N MET A 197 -15.68 7.29 -1.00
CA MET A 197 -15.49 6.15 -0.10
C MET A 197 -14.15 6.24 0.64
N VAL A 198 -13.09 6.62 -0.05
CA VAL A 198 -11.73 6.56 0.51
C VAL A 198 -11.51 7.65 1.55
N VAL A 199 -11.88 8.90 1.25
CA VAL A 199 -11.60 10.05 2.14
C VAL A 199 -12.40 9.98 3.44
N PRO A 200 -13.74 9.81 3.43
CA PRO A 200 -14.51 9.82 4.67
C PRO A 200 -14.51 8.49 5.45
N TYR A 201 -14.14 7.36 4.82
CA TYR A 201 -14.20 6.05 5.49
C TYR A 201 -12.84 5.35 5.57
N LEU A 202 -12.21 5.01 4.44
CA LEU A 202 -10.99 4.20 4.45
C LEU A 202 -9.83 4.91 5.17
N VAL A 203 -9.63 6.19 4.90
CA VAL A 203 -8.53 6.98 5.48
C VAL A 203 -8.69 7.07 7.00
N PRO A 204 -9.84 7.48 7.56
CA PRO A 204 -10.07 7.44 9.01
C PRO A 204 -9.91 6.05 9.61
N MET A 205 -10.33 4.98 8.92
CA MET A 205 -10.14 3.60 9.41
C MET A 205 -8.66 3.24 9.54
N LEU A 206 -7.83 3.61 8.57
CA LEU A 206 -6.37 3.39 8.60
C LEU A 206 -5.69 4.23 9.69
N GLU A 207 -6.07 5.50 9.82
CA GLU A 207 -5.55 6.42 10.85
C GLU A 207 -5.94 5.97 12.27
N ASN A 208 -7.17 5.50 12.45
CA ASN A 208 -7.65 4.91 13.70
C ASN A 208 -7.00 3.57 14.01
N ALA A 209 -6.56 2.83 12.98
CA ALA A 209 -5.71 1.67 13.14
C ALA A 209 -4.23 2.04 13.42
N GLY A 210 -3.86 3.33 13.41
CA GLY A 210 -2.53 3.81 13.80
C GLY A 210 -1.58 4.12 12.65
N ALA A 211 -2.03 4.03 11.39
CA ALA A 211 -1.21 4.40 10.26
C ALA A 211 -1.12 5.93 10.11
N GLY A 212 0.05 6.43 9.68
CA GLY A 212 0.13 7.74 9.03
C GLY A 212 -0.31 7.61 7.58
N VAL A 213 -1.30 8.40 7.14
CA VAL A 213 -1.86 8.28 5.79
C VAL A 213 -1.59 9.55 4.97
N PHE A 214 -0.97 9.37 3.81
CA PHE A 214 -0.69 10.41 2.84
C PHE A 214 -1.65 10.31 1.67
N LEU A 215 -2.25 11.45 1.33
CA LEU A 215 -3.09 11.59 0.17
C LEU A 215 -2.39 12.53 -0.82
N PRO A 216 -2.30 12.16 -2.10
CA PRO A 216 -1.68 12.97 -3.16
C PRO A 216 -2.60 14.10 -3.64
N ARG A 217 -3.88 14.04 -3.26
CA ARG A 217 -4.89 15.08 -3.53
C ARG A 217 -5.38 15.61 -2.19
N GLU A 218 -5.81 16.86 -2.20
CA GLU A 218 -6.41 17.48 -1.02
C GLU A 218 -7.59 16.64 -0.49
N ARG A 219 -7.66 16.48 0.83
CA ARG A 219 -8.67 15.67 1.52
C ARG A 219 -9.73 16.51 2.20
N ASP A 220 -9.44 17.78 2.46
CA ASP A 220 -10.34 18.70 3.12
C ASP A 220 -11.24 19.40 2.09
N PHE A 221 -12.55 19.31 2.32
CA PHE A 221 -13.59 19.96 1.51
C PHE A 221 -13.92 21.37 2.01
N GLN A 222 -13.14 21.89 2.97
CA GLN A 222 -13.19 23.27 3.38
C GLN A 222 -12.69 24.18 2.26
N ILE A 223 -13.60 25.05 1.76
CA ILE A 223 -13.34 25.99 0.66
C ILE A 223 -12.39 27.13 1.03
N SER A 224 -12.21 27.38 2.32
CA SER A 224 -11.28 28.40 2.81
C SER A 224 -9.88 27.80 2.98
N GLU A 225 -8.85 28.53 2.55
CA GLU A 225 -7.45 28.20 2.80
C GLU A 225 -6.78 29.38 3.52
N VAL A 226 -6.10 29.10 4.63
CA VAL A 226 -5.28 30.06 5.36
C VAL A 226 -3.87 29.52 5.47
N ILE A 227 -2.93 30.17 4.79
CA ILE A 227 -1.51 29.86 4.84
C ILE A 227 -0.79 30.92 5.68
N ILE A 228 0.05 30.42 6.57
CA ILE A 228 0.89 31.21 7.45
C ILE A 228 2.32 30.72 7.27
N ASP A 229 3.14 31.56 6.68
CA ASP A 229 4.53 31.29 6.38
C ASP A 229 5.41 32.42 6.98
N ASN A 230 6.70 32.14 7.22
CA ASN A 230 7.62 33.10 7.80
C ASN A 230 7.93 34.29 6.87
N GLU A 231 7.69 34.16 5.57
CA GLU A 231 7.90 35.23 4.59
C GLU A 231 6.58 35.91 4.19
N SER A 232 5.48 35.16 4.16
CA SER A 232 4.16 35.67 3.75
C SER A 232 3.01 35.01 4.51
N SER A 233 1.93 35.72 4.77
CA SER A 233 0.76 35.17 5.47
C SER A 233 -0.54 35.78 4.95
N ASN A 234 -1.63 35.01 4.92
CA ASN A 234 -2.94 35.50 4.49
C ASN A 234 -3.59 36.40 5.57
N GLY A 235 -4.19 37.52 5.13
CA GLY A 235 -5.02 38.37 6.00
C GLY A 235 -4.24 38.94 7.19
N LYS A 236 -4.80 38.82 8.39
CA LYS A 236 -4.13 39.22 9.64
C LYS A 236 -3.30 38.11 10.29
N SER A 237 -3.19 36.96 9.63
CA SER A 237 -2.40 35.83 10.13
C SER A 237 -0.92 36.22 10.22
N ARG A 238 -0.21 35.68 11.21
CA ARG A 238 1.21 35.97 11.38
C ARG A 238 1.94 34.91 12.19
N VAL A 239 3.26 34.92 12.08
CA VAL A 239 4.18 34.11 12.88
C VAL A 239 4.79 34.99 13.98
N GLU A 240 4.90 34.45 15.19
CA GLU A 240 5.63 35.06 16.32
C GLU A 240 6.64 34.09 16.92
N GLY A 241 7.67 34.63 17.61
CA GLY A 241 8.72 33.84 18.26
C GLY A 241 9.94 33.54 17.38
N LEU A 242 10.21 34.39 16.39
CA LEU A 242 11.27 34.21 15.39
C LEU A 242 12.69 34.51 15.92
N GLU A 243 12.84 35.02 17.14
CA GLU A 243 14.09 35.64 17.63
C GLU A 243 15.28 34.66 17.62
N ASN A 244 15.02 33.38 17.91
CA ASN A 244 16.03 32.32 17.97
C ASN A 244 16.04 31.42 16.72
N TRP A 245 15.30 31.80 15.67
CA TRP A 245 15.14 31.00 14.46
C TRP A 245 15.89 31.63 13.29
N LYS A 246 16.61 30.81 12.53
CA LYS A 246 17.48 31.26 11.44
C LYS A 246 17.13 30.53 10.16
N ASN A 247 17.20 31.23 9.04
CA ASN A 247 17.05 30.64 7.71
C ASN A 247 18.08 29.53 7.49
N ASP A 248 17.66 28.39 6.93
CA ASP A 248 18.55 27.24 6.67
C ASP A 248 18.33 26.59 5.28
N GLY A 249 17.60 27.24 4.38
CA GLY A 249 17.45 26.77 3.02
C GLY A 249 16.11 27.09 2.38
N LYS A 250 15.83 26.39 1.28
CA LYS A 250 14.63 26.61 0.45
C LYS A 250 13.39 25.94 1.05
N GLY A 251 12.31 26.69 1.14
CA GLY A 251 11.02 26.28 1.68
C GLY A 251 9.86 26.64 0.76
N PHE A 252 8.67 26.55 1.32
CA PHE A 252 7.41 26.89 0.68
C PHE A 252 7.27 28.39 0.46
N LEU A 253 6.62 28.79 -0.63
CA LEU A 253 6.14 30.15 -0.82
C LEU A 253 4.79 30.12 -1.51
N HIS A 254 3.80 30.77 -0.91
CA HIS A 254 2.49 30.94 -1.53
C HIS A 254 2.54 32.00 -2.64
N LYS A 255 1.99 31.70 -3.81
CA LYS A 255 1.77 32.67 -4.89
C LYS A 255 0.28 32.78 -5.18
N ALA A 256 -0.28 33.97 -4.97
CA ALA A 256 -1.70 34.23 -5.18
C ALA A 256 -2.16 33.97 -6.63
N ASP A 257 -1.29 34.23 -7.61
CA ASP A 257 -1.57 34.02 -9.04
C ASP A 257 -1.43 32.55 -9.49
N GLY A 258 -1.18 31.63 -8.55
CA GLY A 258 -0.91 30.23 -8.83
C GLY A 258 0.55 29.94 -9.18
N TYR A 259 0.79 28.72 -9.68
CA TYR A 259 2.11 28.23 -10.04
C TYR A 259 2.16 27.79 -11.51
N ASP A 260 3.22 28.19 -12.21
CA ASP A 260 3.48 27.72 -13.57
C ASP A 260 3.73 26.19 -13.60
N ALA A 261 3.57 25.59 -14.78
CA ALA A 261 3.90 24.19 -14.99
C ALA A 261 5.36 23.89 -14.58
N ASN A 262 5.57 22.74 -13.94
CA ASN A 262 6.87 22.28 -13.42
C ASN A 262 7.51 23.16 -12.32
N VAL A 263 6.77 24.10 -11.73
CA VAL A 263 7.22 24.85 -10.55
C VAL A 263 6.86 24.08 -9.28
N ASN A 264 7.86 23.85 -8.43
CA ASN A 264 7.65 23.29 -7.10
C ASN A 264 7.59 24.44 -6.06
N PRO A 265 6.46 24.66 -5.37
CA PRO A 265 6.33 25.75 -4.41
C PRO A 265 7.24 25.62 -3.19
N PHE A 266 7.62 24.40 -2.80
CA PHE A 266 8.55 24.11 -1.70
C PHE A 266 10.03 24.38 -2.05
N ARG A 267 10.28 25.12 -3.13
CA ARG A 267 11.62 25.58 -3.53
C ARG A 267 11.69 27.08 -3.79
N LEU A 268 10.60 27.80 -3.54
CA LEU A 268 10.46 29.21 -3.89
C LEU A 268 10.70 30.14 -2.71
N GLY A 269 10.41 29.70 -1.49
CA GLY A 269 10.61 30.47 -0.26
C GLY A 269 11.76 29.93 0.58
N SER A 270 11.67 30.11 1.89
CA SER A 270 12.69 29.67 2.83
C SER A 270 12.13 29.12 4.13
N PHE A 271 12.78 28.06 4.65
CA PHE A 271 12.47 27.51 5.96
C PHE A 271 13.50 27.97 7.00
N ILE A 272 13.09 27.94 8.26
CA ILE A 272 13.87 28.35 9.42
C ILE A 272 14.19 27.16 10.33
N LYS A 273 15.26 27.28 11.12
CA LYS A 273 15.70 26.30 12.10
C LYS A 273 16.07 26.93 13.44
N THR A 274 16.03 26.12 14.49
CA THR A 274 16.63 26.40 15.79
C THR A 274 17.17 25.12 16.42
N SER A 275 18.10 25.22 17.35
CA SER A 275 18.63 24.05 18.07
C SER A 275 17.61 23.54 19.08
N SER A 276 17.56 22.20 19.25
CA SER A 276 16.73 21.59 20.26
C SER A 276 17.20 21.95 21.68
N SER A 277 16.25 21.94 22.62
CA SER A 277 16.48 22.30 24.03
C SER A 277 15.68 21.37 24.93
N ARG A 278 16.24 20.96 26.07
CA ARG A 278 15.51 20.12 27.04
C ARG A 278 14.39 20.88 27.74
N GLU A 279 14.58 22.19 27.94
CA GLU A 279 13.63 23.07 28.62
C GLU A 279 12.51 23.56 27.69
N GLY A 280 12.76 23.65 26.38
CA GLY A 280 11.77 24.16 25.42
C GLY A 280 11.61 25.68 25.48
N ASP A 281 12.73 26.38 25.52
CA ASP A 281 12.87 27.83 25.69
C ASP A 281 12.55 28.66 24.45
N SER A 282 12.44 28.03 23.28
CA SER A 282 12.05 28.68 22.02
C SER A 282 10.77 28.07 21.44
N LYS A 283 9.88 28.93 20.95
CA LYS A 283 8.60 28.53 20.34
C LYS A 283 8.28 29.41 19.15
N LEU A 284 7.73 28.81 18.08
CA LEU A 284 7.06 29.53 17.01
C LEU A 284 5.56 29.41 17.16
N SER A 285 4.84 30.51 17.00
CA SER A 285 3.38 30.54 17.04
C SER A 285 2.83 31.03 15.71
N TYR A 286 2.22 30.12 14.95
CA TYR A 286 1.50 30.41 13.71
C TYR A 286 0.03 30.70 14.06
N MET A 287 -0.39 31.96 13.99
CA MET A 287 -1.74 32.38 14.41
C MET A 287 -2.60 32.73 13.21
N ALA A 288 -3.73 32.06 13.08
CA ALA A 288 -4.62 32.17 11.92
C ALA A 288 -5.69 33.24 12.13
N ASP A 289 -5.96 34.00 11.08
CA ASP A 289 -7.19 34.78 10.92
C ASP A 289 -8.20 33.94 10.13
N ILE A 290 -9.05 33.21 10.84
CA ILE A 290 -9.97 32.24 10.25
C ILE A 290 -11.15 32.96 9.57
N PRO A 291 -11.42 32.76 8.27
CA PRO A 291 -12.46 33.50 7.56
C PRO A 291 -13.88 33.26 8.11
N GLU A 292 -14.20 32.01 8.43
CA GLU A 292 -15.51 31.58 8.93
C GLU A 292 -15.38 30.46 9.96
N GLU A 293 -16.33 30.35 10.89
CA GLU A 293 -16.34 29.23 11.83
C GLU A 293 -16.57 27.90 11.07
N GLY A 294 -15.74 26.90 11.35
CA GLY A 294 -15.85 25.61 10.66
C GLY A 294 -14.79 24.60 11.08
N GLU A 295 -14.84 23.44 10.43
CA GLU A 295 -13.77 22.44 10.51
C GLU A 295 -12.73 22.71 9.42
N TYR A 296 -11.46 22.66 9.81
CA TYR A 296 -10.31 22.89 8.95
C TYR A 296 -9.28 21.78 9.21
N ALA A 297 -8.80 21.14 8.15
CA ALA A 297 -7.60 20.32 8.21
C ALA A 297 -6.38 21.22 8.47
N VAL A 298 -5.51 20.77 9.35
CA VAL A 298 -4.28 21.48 9.73
C VAL A 298 -3.08 20.73 9.17
N TYR A 299 -2.27 21.45 8.43
CA TYR A 299 -1.04 20.96 7.83
C TYR A 299 0.16 21.80 8.29
N VAL A 300 1.31 21.14 8.40
CA VAL A 300 2.60 21.79 8.66
C VAL A 300 3.59 21.42 7.57
N ALA A 301 4.49 22.35 7.26
CA ALA A 301 5.63 22.14 6.39
C ALA A 301 6.92 22.44 7.16
N TYR A 302 7.98 21.73 6.80
CA TYR A 302 9.31 21.92 7.36
C TYR A 302 10.38 21.48 6.37
N GLY A 303 11.58 22.04 6.52
CA GLY A 303 12.73 21.73 5.70
C GLY A 303 13.60 20.64 6.28
N ARG A 304 14.35 19.97 5.40
CA ARG A 304 15.50 19.16 5.80
C ARG A 304 16.65 20.12 6.11
N ASP A 305 17.12 20.08 7.34
CA ASP A 305 18.21 20.96 7.76
C ASP A 305 19.50 20.65 6.96
N SER A 306 20.32 21.68 6.77
CA SER A 306 21.53 21.61 5.94
C SER A 306 22.61 20.67 6.51
N GLU A 307 22.54 20.35 7.80
CA GLU A 307 23.48 19.47 8.51
C GLU A 307 22.96 18.02 8.64
N SER A 308 21.75 17.74 8.13
CA SER A 308 20.99 16.51 8.36
C SER A 308 20.86 16.10 9.84
N LYS A 309 20.56 17.06 10.72
CA LYS A 309 20.40 16.89 12.19
C LYS A 309 18.97 17.15 12.68
N ASN A 310 17.96 17.02 11.81
CA ASN A 310 16.57 17.16 12.21
C ASN A 310 16.23 16.19 13.35
N ILE A 311 15.47 16.63 14.34
CA ILE A 311 15.00 15.76 15.42
C ILE A 311 13.80 14.90 14.97
N PRO A 312 13.65 13.67 15.49
CA PRO A 312 12.53 12.80 15.16
C PRO A 312 11.27 13.04 16.02
N ASP A 313 11.29 13.99 16.95
CA ASP A 313 10.24 14.19 17.95
C ASP A 313 9.82 15.66 18.14
N ALA A 314 9.80 16.44 17.05
CA ALA A 314 9.37 17.84 17.08
C ALA A 314 7.91 17.97 17.57
N ILE A 315 7.68 18.86 18.54
CA ILE A 315 6.38 18.98 19.22
C ILE A 315 5.58 20.15 18.63
N TYR A 316 4.47 19.82 17.97
CA TYR A 316 3.47 20.76 17.50
C TYR A 316 2.24 20.71 18.41
N THR A 317 1.67 21.86 18.75
CA THR A 317 0.42 21.96 19.51
C THR A 317 -0.59 22.78 18.72
N VAL A 318 -1.72 22.17 18.37
CA VAL A 318 -2.83 22.84 17.68
C VAL A 318 -3.79 23.38 18.74
N TYR A 319 -4.03 24.68 18.75
CA TYR A 319 -5.04 25.36 19.57
C TYR A 319 -6.30 25.53 18.73
N HIS A 320 -7.39 24.92 19.16
CA HIS A 320 -8.66 24.86 18.44
C HIS A 320 -9.84 25.11 19.40
N ALA A 321 -11.07 25.17 18.89
CA ALA A 321 -12.25 25.48 19.71
C ALA A 321 -12.49 24.51 20.88
N GLY A 322 -11.98 23.28 20.76
CA GLY A 322 -12.07 22.21 21.77
C GLY A 322 -10.94 22.21 22.81
N GLY A 323 -10.01 23.16 22.75
CA GLY A 323 -8.84 23.21 23.62
C GLY A 323 -7.54 23.13 22.83
N LYS A 324 -6.66 22.19 23.20
CA LYS A 324 -5.39 21.97 22.51
C LYS A 324 -5.15 20.49 22.26
N THR A 325 -4.49 20.17 21.16
CA THR A 325 -4.02 18.82 20.84
C THR A 325 -2.54 18.86 20.47
N SER A 326 -1.72 18.05 21.13
CA SER A 326 -0.27 17.96 20.91
C SER A 326 0.11 16.76 20.03
N PHE A 327 1.10 17.00 19.16
CA PHE A 327 1.61 16.05 18.19
C PHE A 327 3.12 15.99 18.21
N ARG A 328 3.69 14.79 18.06
CA ARG A 328 5.09 14.58 17.70
C ARG A 328 5.22 14.33 16.21
N VAL A 329 6.10 15.08 15.56
CA VAL A 329 6.40 14.95 14.14
C VAL A 329 7.86 14.56 13.96
N ASN A 330 8.07 13.49 13.20
CA ASN A 330 9.41 13.04 12.84
C ASN A 330 9.96 13.85 11.66
N GLN A 331 10.77 14.88 11.96
CA GLN A 331 11.34 15.76 10.94
C GLN A 331 12.53 15.13 10.18
N THR A 332 12.95 13.90 10.52
CA THR A 332 13.94 13.15 9.71
C THR A 332 13.34 12.55 8.43
N ALA A 333 12.05 12.81 8.16
CA ALA A 333 11.25 12.32 7.04
C ALA A 333 10.20 13.38 6.64
N GLY A 334 9.64 13.31 5.43
CA GLY A 334 8.45 14.09 5.06
C GLY A 334 8.65 15.59 4.78
N TRP A 335 9.88 16.07 4.58
CA TRP A 335 10.14 17.47 4.21
C TRP A 335 9.70 17.78 2.76
N GLY A 336 9.47 19.07 2.47
CA GLY A 336 9.14 19.55 1.12
C GLY A 336 7.72 19.20 0.63
N THR A 337 6.80 18.99 1.57
CA THR A 337 5.37 18.78 1.32
C THR A 337 4.56 19.16 2.56
N TRP A 338 3.23 19.11 2.45
CA TRP A 338 2.30 19.32 3.57
C TRP A 338 2.13 18.05 4.40
N ILE A 339 2.33 18.17 5.72
CA ILE A 339 2.14 17.09 6.70
C ILE A 339 0.86 17.35 7.51
N TYR A 340 -0.11 16.46 7.35
CA TYR A 340 -1.41 16.54 8.03
C TYR A 340 -1.29 16.20 9.53
N LEU A 341 -1.79 17.07 10.40
CA LEU A 341 -1.87 16.83 11.84
C LEU A 341 -3.26 16.33 12.27
N GLY A 342 -4.31 16.84 11.66
CA GLY A 342 -5.69 16.56 12.05
C GLY A 342 -6.67 17.59 11.49
N THR A 343 -7.96 17.31 11.67
CA THR A 343 -9.04 18.25 11.36
C THR A 343 -9.66 18.71 12.66
N PHE A 344 -9.81 20.03 12.82
CA PHE A 344 -10.32 20.63 14.06
C PHE A 344 -11.31 21.74 13.75
N LYS A 345 -12.19 22.01 14.71
CA LYS A 345 -13.10 23.14 14.66
C LYS A 345 -12.43 24.42 15.14
N PHE A 346 -12.55 25.50 14.37
CA PHE A 346 -11.99 26.81 14.68
C PHE A 346 -13.09 27.89 14.69
N PRO A 347 -13.04 28.86 15.62
CA PRO A 347 -13.91 30.02 15.59
C PRO A 347 -13.46 31.00 14.50
N LYS A 348 -14.38 31.81 13.98
CA LYS A 348 -14.07 32.91 13.06
C LYS A 348 -13.15 33.96 13.70
N GLY A 349 -12.26 34.51 12.87
CA GLY A 349 -11.38 35.62 13.15
C GLY A 349 -10.04 35.21 13.76
N PHE A 350 -9.25 36.23 14.11
CA PHE A 350 -7.94 36.06 14.73
C PHE A 350 -8.05 35.73 16.22
N ASN A 351 -7.64 34.52 16.63
CA ASN A 351 -7.66 34.11 18.03
C ASN A 351 -6.46 33.21 18.39
N ARG A 352 -5.55 33.70 19.23
CA ARG A 352 -4.33 32.96 19.62
C ARG A 352 -4.59 31.72 20.46
N GLU A 353 -5.64 31.75 21.26
CA GLU A 353 -5.95 30.68 22.20
C GLU A 353 -6.76 29.55 21.55
N LYS A 354 -7.34 29.81 20.37
CA LYS A 354 -8.28 28.91 19.70
C LYS A 354 -8.06 28.73 18.19
N ALA A 355 -7.08 29.40 17.61
CA ALA A 355 -6.73 29.33 16.18
C ALA A 355 -5.22 29.54 15.97
N ALA A 356 -4.42 28.61 16.48
CA ALA A 356 -2.97 28.66 16.35
C ALA A 356 -2.33 27.27 16.27
N VAL A 357 -1.16 27.20 15.64
CA VAL A 357 -0.24 26.06 15.75
C VAL A 357 1.06 26.54 16.36
N VAL A 358 1.47 25.91 17.46
CA VAL A 358 2.70 26.25 18.19
C VAL A 358 3.71 25.13 18.06
N LEU A 359 4.89 25.44 17.55
CA LEU A 359 6.04 24.54 17.48
C LEU A 359 7.02 24.87 18.61
N SER A 360 7.43 23.89 19.39
CA SER A 360 8.46 24.06 20.43
C SER A 360 9.78 23.42 20.01
N ASN A 361 10.91 24.04 20.40
CA ASN A 361 12.22 23.43 20.27
C ASN A 361 12.50 22.34 21.34
N LYS A 362 11.51 21.99 22.16
CA LYS A 362 11.67 21.02 23.24
C LYS A 362 11.97 19.62 22.72
N SER A 363 13.13 19.07 23.05
CA SER A 363 13.48 17.66 22.83
C SER A 363 14.57 17.21 23.81
N ASN A 364 14.58 15.90 24.12
CA ASN A 364 15.67 15.29 24.88
C ASN A 364 16.86 14.89 23.99
N LEU A 365 16.69 14.97 22.67
CA LEU A 365 17.69 14.65 21.66
C LEU A 365 18.40 15.92 21.21
N ASP A 366 19.70 15.80 20.96
CA ASP A 366 20.48 16.88 20.38
C ASP A 366 20.25 16.92 18.86
N GLY A 367 19.95 18.09 18.31
CA GLY A 367 19.64 18.26 16.89
C GLY A 367 19.01 19.63 16.62
N ASN A 368 18.31 19.74 15.49
CA ASN A 368 17.58 20.96 15.14
C ASN A 368 16.09 20.67 14.93
N VAL A 369 15.29 21.67 15.26
CA VAL A 369 13.88 21.76 14.89
C VAL A 369 13.79 22.72 13.71
N THR A 370 13.10 22.31 12.64
CA THR A 370 12.85 23.16 11.47
C THR A 370 11.38 23.51 11.35
N SER A 371 11.09 24.62 10.68
CA SER A 371 9.73 25.09 10.41
C SER A 371 9.71 25.90 9.13
N ASP A 372 8.61 25.82 8.40
CA ASP A 372 8.39 26.53 7.14
C ASP A 372 7.02 27.22 7.25
N ALA A 373 5.97 26.55 6.80
CA ALA A 373 4.61 27.08 6.79
C ALA A 373 3.60 26.21 7.56
N VAL A 374 2.47 26.81 7.90
CA VAL A 374 1.26 26.14 8.43
C VAL A 374 0.08 26.49 7.53
N ARG A 375 -0.76 25.49 7.23
CA ARG A 375 -1.97 25.67 6.44
C ARG A 375 -3.19 25.15 7.19
N PHE A 376 -4.26 25.96 7.19
CA PHE A 376 -5.59 25.60 7.68
C PHE A 376 -6.55 25.54 6.50
N GLY A 377 -7.25 24.43 6.35
CA GLY A 377 -8.22 24.23 5.26
C GLY A 377 -7.58 23.69 3.98
N GLY A 378 -8.43 23.21 3.08
CA GLY A 378 -8.03 22.67 1.78
C GLY A 378 -8.11 23.67 0.62
N GLY A 379 -8.97 24.69 0.72
CA GLY A 379 -9.20 25.66 -0.35
C GLY A 379 -9.99 25.12 -1.54
N MET A 380 -10.69 24.00 -1.37
CA MET A 380 -11.27 23.18 -2.45
C MET A 380 -12.79 23.10 -2.40
#